data_AF-A0A0L6WCQ2-F1
#
_entry.id   AF-A0A0L6WCQ2-F1
#
_cell.length_a   1.000
_cell.length_b   1.000
_cell.length_c   1.000
_cell.angle_alpha   90.00
_cell.angle_beta   90.00
_cell.angle_gamma   90.00
#
_symmetry.space_group_name_H-M   'P 1'
#
loop_
_entity.id
_entity.type
_entity.pdbx_description
1 polymer ?
#
loop_
_entity_poly.entity_id
_entity_poly.type
_entity_poly.pdbx_seq_one_letter_code
_entity_poly.pdbx_strand_id
1 'polypeptide(L)'
;MMVGAHYRRIGNTRAAISVIETLISFMTAQGVAEGDLKPAFLLLSGCETDMAKRVKSVRPSDAEGHYQRSQRLLQKVYGTFAESQQSRRVSISRPLHSVQPQQVPHSISINDTIPNEGSPINARLERELRSLRKERDEQSTLLAELRAAKRKLEDDFTYECRSRRRLLRDFDDLQKELGNARKMEDHALSQVKREVDARRKAEEVAWTEKGMRQELQHLFEQYTTTSLGEFINTMKSEE
;
A
#
# COMPACT_ATOMS: atom_id res chain seq x y z
N MET A 1 5.85 -12.06 16.22
CA MET A 1 6.21 -11.38 14.96
C MET A 1 5.04 -11.13 14.00
N MET A 2 4.13 -12.10 13.78
CA MET A 2 3.04 -11.98 12.79
C MET A 2 2.17 -10.72 12.96
N VAL A 3 1.85 -10.34 14.19
CA VAL A 3 1.06 -9.13 14.50
C VAL A 3 1.77 -7.85 14.06
N GLY A 4 3.07 -7.72 14.34
CA GLY A 4 3.87 -6.57 13.88
C GLY A 4 3.94 -6.49 12.36
N ALA A 5 4.11 -7.63 11.68
CA ALA A 5 4.10 -7.69 10.21
C ALA A 5 2.74 -7.30 9.62
N HIS A 6 1.63 -7.70 10.27
CA HIS A 6 0.29 -7.30 9.89
C HIS A 6 0.11 -5.77 9.98
N TYR A 7 0.47 -5.15 11.11
CA TYR A 7 0.39 -3.70 11.28
C TYR A 7 1.23 -2.93 10.26
N ARG A 8 2.43 -3.42 9.96
CA ARG A 8 3.28 -2.84 8.91
C ARG A 8 2.61 -2.92 7.54
N ARG A 9 2.01 -4.07 7.19
CA ARG A 9 1.35 -4.30 5.90
C ARG A 9 0.15 -3.37 5.66
N ILE A 10 -0.61 -3.03 6.71
CA ILE A 10 -1.73 -2.08 6.62
C ILE A 10 -1.27 -0.61 6.72
N GLY A 11 0.05 -0.36 6.81
CA GLY A 11 0.61 0.98 6.86
C GLY A 11 0.56 1.65 8.24
N ASN A 12 0.18 0.93 9.29
CA ASN A 12 0.23 1.43 10.67
C ASN A 12 1.61 1.14 11.29
N THR A 13 2.62 1.85 10.81
CA THR A 13 4.02 1.61 11.18
C THR A 13 4.29 1.89 12.66
N ARG A 14 3.59 2.86 13.27
CA ARG A 14 3.75 3.18 14.69
C ARG A 14 3.30 2.04 15.61
N ALA A 15 2.15 1.42 15.30
CA ALA A 15 1.69 0.23 16.03
C ALA A 15 2.65 -0.95 15.82
N ALA A 16 3.15 -1.13 14.58
CA ALA A 16 4.12 -2.18 14.28
C ALA A 16 5.40 -2.04 15.12
N ILE A 17 5.96 -0.83 15.22
CA ILE A 17 7.13 -0.52 16.06
C ILE A 17 6.85 -0.92 17.51
N SER A 18 5.77 -0.40 18.10
CA SER A 18 5.41 -0.66 19.49
C SER A 18 5.28 -2.16 19.79
N VAL A 19 4.57 -2.92 18.94
CA VAL A 19 4.40 -4.37 19.13
C VAL A 19 5.74 -5.11 19.05
N ILE A 20 6.64 -4.71 18.13
CA ILE A 20 7.94 -5.37 17.96
C ILE A 20 8.88 -5.02 19.12
N GLU A 21 8.89 -3.77 19.58
CA GLU A 21 9.68 -3.34 20.75
C GLU A 21 9.24 -4.09 22.01
N THR A 22 7.92 -4.20 22.25
CA THR A 22 7.39 -4.98 23.37
C THR A 22 7.77 -6.46 23.26
N LEU A 23 7.72 -7.04 22.05
CA LEU A 23 8.14 -8.42 21.83
C LEU A 23 9.63 -8.62 22.14
N ILE A 24 10.50 -7.72 21.65
CA ILE A 24 11.95 -7.77 21.92
C ILE A 24 12.19 -7.67 23.43
N SER A 25 11.59 -6.68 24.10
CA SER A 25 11.71 -6.50 25.55
C SER A 25 11.27 -7.75 26.32
N PHE A 26 10.12 -8.33 25.94
CA PHE A 26 9.62 -9.57 26.55
C PHE A 26 10.58 -10.75 26.35
N MET A 27 11.07 -10.98 25.13
CA MET A 27 11.97 -12.09 24.84
C MET A 27 13.33 -11.93 25.53
N THR A 28 13.85 -10.70 25.61
CA THR A 28 15.06 -10.41 26.39
C THR A 28 14.86 -10.68 27.88
N ALA A 29 13.71 -10.32 28.44
CA ALA A 29 13.38 -10.64 29.84
C ALA A 29 13.28 -12.15 30.11
N GLN A 30 12.92 -12.94 29.10
CA GLN A 30 12.91 -14.41 29.15
C GLN A 30 14.30 -15.05 28.89
N GLY A 31 15.36 -14.24 28.78
CA GLY A 31 16.72 -14.74 28.58
C GLY A 31 17.02 -15.22 27.16
N VAL A 32 16.21 -14.86 26.17
CA VAL A 32 16.51 -15.18 24.77
C VAL A 32 17.75 -14.41 24.31
N ALA A 33 18.71 -15.13 23.74
CA ALA A 33 19.95 -14.53 23.27
C ALA A 33 19.69 -13.50 22.16
N GLU A 34 20.45 -12.41 22.14
CA GLU A 34 20.28 -11.33 21.16
C GLU A 34 20.44 -11.84 19.70
N GLY A 35 21.24 -12.88 19.49
CA GLY A 35 21.41 -13.54 18.19
C GLY A 35 20.13 -14.16 17.63
N ASP A 36 19.22 -14.61 18.50
CA ASP A 36 17.94 -15.20 18.11
C ASP A 36 16.86 -14.14 17.85
N LEU A 37 17.11 -12.89 18.30
CA LEU A 37 16.22 -11.74 18.07
C LEU A 37 16.46 -11.06 16.71
N LYS A 38 17.38 -11.57 15.89
CA LYS A 38 17.69 -11.03 14.55
C LYS A 38 16.45 -10.78 13.66
N PRO A 39 15.47 -11.71 13.56
CA PRO A 39 14.27 -11.47 12.76
C PRO A 39 13.44 -10.28 13.28
N ALA A 40 13.38 -10.09 14.60
CA ALA A 40 12.67 -8.97 15.21
C ALA A 40 13.37 -7.64 14.94
N PHE A 41 14.70 -7.57 15.08
CA PHE A 41 15.48 -6.38 14.74
C PHE A 41 15.40 -6.02 13.25
N LEU A 42 15.40 -7.02 12.36
CA LEU A 42 15.26 -6.80 10.92
C LEU A 42 13.86 -6.27 10.56
N LEU A 43 12.82 -6.77 11.22
CA LEU A 43 11.47 -6.24 11.03
C LEU A 43 11.35 -4.81 11.56
N LEU A 44 11.94 -4.53 12.73
CA LEU A 44 11.94 -3.21 13.36
C LEU A 44 12.70 -2.18 12.51
N SER A 45 13.86 -2.54 11.93
CA SER A 45 14.61 -1.62 11.04
C SER A 45 13.82 -1.28 9.78
N GLY A 46 13.07 -2.23 9.24
CA GLY A 46 12.12 -2.00 8.16
C GLY A 46 11.04 -0.99 8.55
N CYS A 47 10.44 -1.16 9.74
CA CYS A 47 9.45 -0.22 10.27
C CYS A 47 10.03 1.20 10.47
N GLU A 48 11.22 1.32 11.04
CA GLU A 48 11.90 2.61 11.23
C GLU A 48 12.20 3.30 9.89
N THR A 49 12.61 2.55 8.88
CA THR A 49 12.83 3.08 7.52
C THR A 49 11.53 3.58 6.89
N ASP A 50 10.43 2.85 7.08
CA ASP A 50 9.11 3.25 6.59
C ASP A 50 8.59 4.51 7.31
N MET A 51 8.87 4.66 8.61
CA MET A 51 8.61 5.89 9.36
C MET A 51 9.45 7.06 8.84
N ALA A 52 10.75 6.86 8.63
CA ALA A 52 11.64 7.89 8.12
C ALA A 52 11.13 8.45 6.78
N LYS A 53 10.71 7.57 5.86
CA LYS A 53 10.13 7.99 4.56
C LYS A 53 8.87 8.82 4.70
N ARG A 54 7.97 8.46 5.61
CA ARG A 54 6.71 9.18 5.87
C ARG A 54 6.96 10.54 6.52
N VAL A 55 7.87 10.59 7.48
CA VAL A 55 8.17 11.81 8.23
C VAL A 55 9.03 12.78 7.39
N LYS A 56 9.85 12.28 6.45
CA LYS A 56 10.71 13.11 5.59
C LYS A 56 9.96 14.19 4.80
N SER A 57 8.70 13.93 4.39
CA SER A 57 7.89 14.92 3.68
C SER A 57 7.36 16.03 4.59
N VAL A 58 7.28 15.80 5.91
CA VAL A 58 6.71 16.74 6.88
C VAL A 58 7.80 17.42 7.71
N ARG A 59 8.77 16.65 8.23
CA ARG A 59 9.87 17.10 9.10
C ARG A 59 11.16 16.32 8.81
N PRO A 60 12.06 16.85 7.98
CA PRO A 60 13.30 16.16 7.62
C PRO A 60 14.23 15.84 8.80
N SER A 61 14.25 16.67 9.86
CA SER A 61 15.09 16.42 11.05
C SER A 61 14.71 15.14 11.78
N ASP A 62 13.40 14.88 11.90
CA ASP A 62 12.88 13.71 12.62
C ASP A 62 13.12 12.43 11.82
N ALA A 63 13.14 12.52 10.49
CA ALA A 63 13.45 11.41 9.61
C ALA A 63 14.88 10.88 9.80
N GLU A 64 15.85 11.77 10.07
CA GLU A 64 17.24 11.40 10.34
C GLU A 64 17.35 10.49 11.57
N GLY A 65 16.62 10.80 12.65
CA GLY A 65 16.59 9.97 13.85
C GLY A 65 16.03 8.56 13.62
N HIS A 66 15.08 8.42 12.69
CA HIS A 66 14.55 7.11 12.29
C HIS A 66 15.53 6.34 11.38
N TYR A 67 16.22 7.00 10.45
CA TYR A 67 17.26 6.37 9.63
C TYR A 67 18.44 5.87 10.49
N GLN A 68 18.90 6.66 11.45
CA GLN A 68 19.96 6.24 12.37
C GLN A 68 19.55 5.03 13.23
N ARG A 69 18.31 5.00 13.72
CA ARG A 69 17.79 3.83 14.44
C ARG A 69 17.74 2.59 13.56
N SER A 70 17.24 2.72 12.34
CA SER A 70 17.23 1.63 11.36
C SER A 70 18.64 1.08 11.10
N GLN A 71 19.62 1.96 10.92
CA GLN A 71 21.02 1.58 10.71
C GLN A 71 21.60 0.82 11.90
N ARG A 72 21.38 1.30 13.14
CA ARG A 72 21.85 0.61 14.36
C ARG A 72 21.23 -0.78 14.50
N LEU A 73 19.95 -0.94 14.17
CA LEU A 73 19.27 -2.23 14.18
C LEU A 73 19.85 -3.19 13.13
N LEU A 74 20.18 -2.69 11.94
CA LEU A 74 20.86 -3.50 10.91
C LEU A 74 22.28 -3.90 11.34
N GLN A 75 23.02 -2.99 11.98
CA GLN A 75 24.34 -3.29 12.55
C GLN A 75 24.26 -4.36 13.64
N LYS A 76 23.19 -4.42 14.44
CA LYS A 76 22.97 -5.53 15.38
C LYS A 76 22.78 -6.88 14.70
N VAL A 77 22.11 -6.91 13.55
CA VAL A 77 21.82 -8.16 12.81
C VAL A 77 23.04 -8.67 12.06
N TYR A 78 23.75 -7.77 11.39
CA TYR A 78 24.83 -8.10 10.45
C TYR A 78 26.24 -7.84 11.01
N GLY A 79 26.35 -7.21 12.18
CA GLY A 79 27.60 -6.71 12.74
C GLY A 79 27.93 -5.28 12.29
N THR A 80 28.89 -4.67 12.98
CA THR A 80 29.47 -3.38 12.61
C THR A 80 30.41 -3.56 11.41
N PHE A 81 30.03 -3.02 10.26
CA PHE A 81 30.87 -3.09 9.05
C PHE A 81 32.23 -2.38 9.21
N ALA A 82 32.36 -1.46 10.17
CA ALA A 82 33.55 -0.62 10.36
C ALA A 82 34.81 -1.39 10.81
N GLU A 83 34.68 -2.48 11.56
CA GLU A 83 35.85 -3.21 12.10
C GLU A 83 36.36 -4.32 11.17
N SER A 84 35.55 -4.72 10.19
CA SER A 84 35.88 -5.83 9.28
C SER A 84 36.85 -5.46 8.15
N GLN A 85 37.12 -4.17 7.90
CA GLN A 85 38.09 -3.77 6.85
C GLN A 85 39.56 -3.85 7.28
N GLN A 86 39.87 -3.81 8.59
CA GLN A 86 41.27 -3.87 9.05
C GLN A 86 41.75 -5.29 9.38
N SER A 87 40.87 -6.25 9.68
CA SER A 87 41.29 -7.57 10.20
C SER A 87 41.19 -8.74 9.21
N ARG A 88 40.65 -8.55 7.99
CA ARG A 88 40.56 -9.65 7.00
C ARG A 88 41.04 -9.26 5.60
N ARG A 89 42.36 -9.00 5.49
CA ARG A 89 43.09 -9.46 4.30
C ARG A 89 43.35 -10.96 4.43
N VAL A 90 42.29 -11.77 4.50
CA VAL A 90 42.43 -13.21 4.28
C VAL A 90 42.38 -13.38 2.77
N SER A 91 43.53 -13.65 2.18
CA SER A 91 43.70 -14.10 0.81
C SER A 91 42.69 -15.21 0.53
N ILE A 92 41.64 -14.88 -0.22
CA ILE A 92 40.69 -15.86 -0.74
C ILE A 92 41.43 -16.64 -1.83
N SER A 93 42.13 -17.69 -1.42
CA SER A 93 42.50 -18.78 -2.31
C SER A 93 41.21 -19.44 -2.78
N ARG A 94 40.79 -19.10 -4.00
CA ARG A 94 39.72 -19.79 -4.73
C ARG A 94 39.96 -21.30 -4.66
N PRO A 95 39.04 -22.11 -4.09
CA PRO A 95 39.08 -23.54 -4.32
C PRO A 95 38.63 -23.74 -5.77
N LEU A 96 39.59 -24.00 -6.66
CA LEU A 96 39.33 -24.57 -7.97
C LEU A 96 38.83 -26.02 -7.76
N HIS A 97 37.56 -26.19 -7.43
CA HIS A 97 36.89 -27.47 -7.64
C HIS A 97 36.52 -27.59 -9.11
N SER A 98 37.54 -27.88 -9.92
CA SER A 98 37.39 -28.58 -11.18
C SER A 98 36.83 -29.97 -10.84
N VAL A 99 35.51 -30.12 -10.95
CA VAL A 99 34.86 -31.42 -10.95
C VAL A 99 35.24 -32.08 -12.27
N GLN A 100 36.36 -32.79 -12.24
CA GLN A 100 36.77 -33.69 -13.30
C GLN A 100 35.80 -34.88 -13.27
N PRO A 101 35.01 -35.13 -14.33
CA PRO A 101 34.20 -36.33 -14.40
C PRO A 101 35.16 -37.52 -14.48
N GLN A 102 35.28 -38.26 -13.39
CA GLN A 102 35.90 -39.59 -13.40
C GLN A 102 35.06 -40.47 -14.31
N GLN A 103 35.49 -40.58 -15.57
CA GLN A 103 35.18 -41.73 -16.40
C GLN A 103 35.75 -42.94 -15.66
N VAL A 104 34.86 -43.82 -15.20
CA VAL A 104 35.22 -45.11 -14.65
C VAL A 104 35.43 -46.03 -15.85
N PRO A 105 36.66 -46.44 -16.19
CA PRO A 105 36.85 -47.62 -17.01
C PRO A 105 36.60 -48.81 -16.09
N HIS A 106 35.84 -49.81 -16.54
CA HIS A 106 36.15 -51.23 -16.41
C HIS A 106 34.97 -52.03 -16.95
N SER A 107 35.18 -52.50 -18.18
CA SER A 107 34.78 -53.82 -18.67
C SER A 107 34.72 -54.87 -17.57
N ILE A 108 33.71 -55.74 -17.61
CA ILE A 108 33.85 -57.20 -17.56
C ILE A 108 32.49 -57.77 -18.01
N SER A 109 32.46 -58.26 -19.24
CA SER A 109 31.39 -59.10 -19.78
C SER A 109 31.67 -60.53 -19.31
N ILE A 110 31.03 -60.96 -18.23
CA ILE A 110 30.94 -62.39 -17.90
C ILE A 110 29.56 -62.85 -18.36
N ASN A 111 29.53 -63.35 -19.59
CA ASN A 111 28.59 -64.37 -19.96
C ASN A 111 29.04 -65.63 -19.22
N ASP A 112 28.35 -66.01 -18.15
CA ASP A 112 28.28 -67.42 -17.81
C ASP A 112 26.95 -67.74 -17.10
N THR A 113 26.18 -68.48 -17.87
CA THR A 113 24.84 -68.97 -17.63
C THR A 113 24.89 -70.07 -16.58
N ILE A 114 24.96 -69.70 -15.29
CA ILE A 114 24.70 -70.66 -14.21
C ILE A 114 23.21 -70.52 -13.83
N PRO A 115 22.37 -71.54 -14.04
CA PRO A 115 21.01 -71.55 -13.53
C PRO A 115 21.09 -71.66 -12.01
N ASN A 116 21.18 -70.50 -11.36
CA ASN A 116 21.17 -70.35 -9.92
C ASN A 116 19.76 -70.65 -9.42
N GLU A 117 19.49 -71.94 -9.15
CA GLU A 117 18.25 -72.37 -8.49
C GLU A 117 18.08 -71.54 -7.21
N GLY A 118 17.06 -70.70 -7.23
CA GLY A 118 16.93 -69.54 -6.36
C GLY A 118 16.96 -69.91 -4.89
N SER A 119 18.06 -69.57 -4.22
CA SER A 119 18.09 -69.50 -2.77
C SER A 119 16.90 -68.64 -2.30
N PRO A 120 16.10 -69.08 -1.32
CA PRO A 120 14.92 -68.35 -0.83
C PRO A 120 15.27 -66.93 -0.32
N ILE A 121 16.55 -66.70 0.00
CA ILE A 121 17.11 -65.39 0.35
C ILE A 121 17.03 -64.41 -0.82
N ASN A 122 17.32 -64.86 -2.05
CA ASN A 122 17.29 -64.02 -3.25
C ASN A 122 15.85 -63.57 -3.57
N ALA A 123 14.87 -64.47 -3.46
CA ALA A 123 13.45 -64.14 -3.67
C ALA A 123 12.93 -63.08 -2.68
N ARG A 124 13.40 -63.12 -1.42
CA ARG A 124 13.08 -62.10 -0.42
C ARG A 124 13.70 -60.75 -0.77
N LEU A 125 15.00 -60.72 -1.08
CA LEU A 125 15.71 -59.49 -1.47
C LEU A 125 15.09 -58.85 -2.71
N GLU A 126 14.70 -59.64 -3.71
CA GLU A 126 14.00 -59.14 -4.90
C GLU A 126 12.64 -58.51 -4.58
N ARG A 127 11.91 -59.05 -3.59
CA ARG A 127 10.65 -58.46 -3.13
C ARG A 127 10.90 -57.13 -2.43
N GLU A 128 11.91 -57.07 -1.56
CA GLU A 128 12.31 -55.84 -0.87
C GLU A 128 12.79 -54.77 -1.88
N LEU A 129 13.62 -55.12 -2.86
CA LEU A 129 14.03 -54.23 -3.94
C LEU A 129 12.84 -53.70 -4.76
N ARG A 130 11.86 -54.55 -5.07
CA ARG A 130 10.63 -54.12 -5.75
C ARG A 130 9.82 -53.14 -4.89
N SER A 131 9.70 -53.41 -3.59
CA SER A 131 9.03 -52.51 -2.64
C SER A 131 9.72 -51.15 -2.56
N LEU A 132 11.05 -51.13 -2.43
CA LEU A 132 11.84 -49.90 -2.35
C LEU A 132 11.80 -49.09 -3.67
N ARG A 133 11.80 -49.77 -4.83
CA ARG A 133 11.63 -49.10 -6.13
C ARG A 133 10.26 -48.44 -6.22
N LYS A 134 9.20 -49.16 -5.84
CA LYS A 134 7.84 -48.62 -5.82
C LYS A 134 7.74 -47.40 -4.89
N GLU A 135 8.28 -47.48 -3.68
CA GLU A 135 8.28 -46.36 -2.73
C GLU A 135 9.06 -45.16 -3.28
N ARG A 136 10.21 -45.38 -3.92
CA ARG A 136 10.98 -44.33 -4.59
C ARG A 136 10.17 -43.66 -5.70
N ASP A 137 9.47 -44.43 -6.51
CA ASP A 137 8.64 -43.92 -7.61
C ASP A 137 7.45 -43.11 -7.07
N GLU A 138 6.83 -43.56 -5.98
CA GLU A 138 5.79 -42.82 -5.24
C GLU A 138 6.32 -41.50 -4.67
N GLN A 139 7.50 -41.50 -4.05
CA GLN A 139 8.12 -40.26 -3.57
C GLN A 139 8.49 -39.30 -4.71
N SER A 140 8.95 -39.84 -5.84
CA SER A 140 9.28 -39.06 -7.04
C SER A 140 8.05 -38.38 -7.63
N THR A 141 6.93 -39.11 -7.73
CA THR A 141 5.66 -38.56 -8.21
C THR A 141 5.11 -37.50 -7.26
N LEU A 142 5.11 -37.75 -5.94
CA LEU A 142 4.69 -36.76 -4.94
C LEU A 142 5.54 -35.47 -5.01
N LEU A 143 6.85 -35.58 -5.17
CA LEU A 143 7.73 -34.42 -5.34
C LEU A 143 7.44 -33.65 -6.63
N ALA A 144 7.10 -34.36 -7.72
CA ALA A 144 6.71 -33.73 -8.98
C ALA A 144 5.38 -32.97 -8.84
N GLU A 145 4.38 -33.56 -8.17
CA GLU A 145 3.10 -32.94 -7.86
C GLU A 145 3.27 -31.70 -6.97
N LEU A 146 4.06 -31.79 -5.89
CA LEU A 146 4.35 -30.65 -5.02
C LEU A 146 5.03 -29.50 -5.79
N ARG A 147 5.96 -29.81 -6.70
CA ARG A 147 6.60 -28.79 -7.56
C ARG A 147 5.62 -28.18 -8.55
N ALA A 148 4.66 -28.94 -9.07
CA ALA A 148 3.61 -28.42 -9.94
C ALA A 148 2.64 -27.51 -9.17
N ALA A 149 2.17 -27.95 -8.00
CA ALA A 149 1.30 -27.18 -7.12
C ALA A 149 1.97 -25.88 -6.66
N LYS A 150 3.26 -25.93 -6.32
CA LYS A 150 4.06 -24.75 -5.99
C LYS A 150 4.08 -23.73 -7.14
N ARG A 151 4.41 -24.17 -8.36
CA ARG A 151 4.44 -23.29 -9.54
C ARG A 151 3.07 -22.64 -9.78
N LYS A 152 1.99 -23.40 -9.68
CA LYS A 152 0.62 -22.88 -9.80
C LYS A 152 0.33 -21.78 -8.76
N LEU A 153 0.68 -22.00 -7.49
CA LEU A 153 0.48 -21.01 -6.44
C LEU A 153 1.35 -19.75 -6.65
N GLU A 154 2.56 -19.89 -7.17
CA GLU A 154 3.41 -18.76 -7.53
C GLU A 154 2.75 -17.94 -8.67
N ASP A 155 2.24 -18.61 -9.70
CA ASP A 155 1.52 -17.98 -10.81
C ASP A 155 0.25 -17.24 -10.32
N ASP A 156 -0.58 -17.90 -9.51
CA ASP A 156 -1.78 -17.32 -8.91
C ASP A 156 -1.44 -16.09 -8.06
N PHE A 157 -0.37 -16.16 -7.25
CA PHE A 157 0.10 -15.03 -6.47
C PHE A 157 0.55 -13.85 -7.36
N THR A 158 1.25 -14.13 -8.47
CA THR A 158 1.63 -13.07 -9.41
C THR A 158 0.42 -12.44 -10.09
N TYR A 159 -0.59 -13.25 -10.43
CA TYR A 159 -1.85 -12.79 -11.00
C TYR A 159 -2.59 -11.86 -10.03
N GLU A 160 -2.76 -12.27 -8.78
CA GLU A 160 -3.39 -11.48 -7.72
C GLU A 160 -2.65 -10.15 -7.50
N CYS A 161 -1.31 -10.18 -7.47
CA CYS A 161 -0.52 -8.96 -7.34
C CYS A 161 -0.75 -7.98 -8.50
N ARG A 162 -0.87 -8.48 -9.74
CA ARG A 162 -1.18 -7.64 -10.92
C ARG A 162 -2.60 -7.09 -10.85
N SER A 163 -3.57 -7.93 -10.51
CA SER A 163 -4.98 -7.54 -10.35
C SER A 163 -5.12 -6.43 -9.31
N ARG A 164 -4.51 -6.59 -8.13
CA ARG A 164 -4.52 -5.57 -7.07
C ARG A 164 -3.92 -4.24 -7.51
N ARG A 165 -2.81 -4.25 -8.26
CA ARG A 165 -2.20 -3.02 -8.80
C ARG A 165 -3.06 -2.35 -9.87
N ARG A 166 -3.87 -3.09 -10.61
CA ARG A 166 -4.86 -2.51 -11.53
C ARG A 166 -5.97 -1.84 -10.73
N LEU A 167 -6.61 -2.56 -9.82
CA LEU A 167 -7.69 -2.03 -8.99
C LEU A 167 -7.29 -0.80 -8.17
N LEU A 168 -6.05 -0.74 -7.66
CA LEU A 168 -5.55 0.44 -6.97
C LEU A 168 -5.43 1.67 -7.88
N ARG A 169 -5.01 1.50 -9.14
CA ARG A 169 -4.98 2.59 -10.12
C ARG A 169 -6.38 3.07 -10.47
N ASP A 170 -7.29 2.12 -10.71
CA ASP A 170 -8.69 2.44 -11.01
C ASP A 170 -9.33 3.20 -9.84
N PHE A 171 -9.03 2.81 -8.60
CA PHE A 171 -9.48 3.54 -7.40
C PHE A 171 -8.92 4.97 -7.34
N ASP A 172 -7.62 5.15 -7.59
CA ASP A 172 -6.99 6.48 -7.60
C ASP A 172 -7.59 7.38 -8.69
N ASP A 173 -7.93 6.82 -9.85
CA ASP A 173 -8.54 7.55 -10.96
C ASP A 173 -9.99 7.93 -10.65
N LEU A 174 -10.80 7.02 -10.11
CA LEU A 174 -12.15 7.33 -9.62
C LEU A 174 -12.13 8.39 -8.51
N GLN A 175 -11.14 8.36 -7.63
CA GLN A 175 -10.99 9.36 -6.58
C GLN A 175 -10.69 10.75 -7.16
N LYS A 176 -9.87 10.85 -8.22
CA LYS A 176 -9.63 12.10 -8.95
C LYS A 176 -10.88 12.59 -9.66
N GLU A 177 -11.61 11.70 -10.33
CA GLU A 177 -12.86 12.03 -11.02
C GLU A 177 -13.91 12.57 -10.04
N LEU A 178 -14.11 11.92 -8.89
CA LEU A 178 -14.98 12.40 -7.83
C LEU A 178 -14.54 13.77 -7.31
N GLY A 179 -13.24 13.99 -7.14
CA GLY A 179 -12.69 15.29 -6.77
C GLY A 179 -12.96 16.38 -7.81
N ASN A 180 -12.89 16.04 -9.10
CA ASN A 180 -13.19 16.97 -10.19
C ASN A 180 -14.69 17.26 -10.29
N ALA A 181 -15.55 16.25 -10.13
CA ALA A 181 -16.99 16.39 -10.12
C ALA A 181 -17.46 17.35 -9.01
N ARG A 182 -16.92 17.20 -7.79
CA ARG A 182 -17.20 18.11 -6.67
C ARG A 182 -16.80 19.55 -6.96
N LYS A 183 -15.63 19.77 -7.57
CA LYS A 183 -15.21 21.12 -7.97
C LYS A 183 -16.14 21.75 -9.00
N MET A 184 -16.61 20.96 -9.96
CA MET A 184 -17.58 21.43 -10.97
C MET A 184 -18.93 21.76 -10.32
N GLU A 185 -19.38 20.92 -9.39
CA GLU A 185 -20.59 21.16 -8.58
C GLU A 185 -20.47 22.47 -7.78
N ASP A 186 -19.38 22.66 -7.04
CA ASP A 186 -19.11 23.89 -6.27
C ASP A 186 -19.13 25.14 -7.17
N HIS A 187 -18.55 25.03 -8.37
CA HIS A 187 -18.57 26.11 -9.35
C HIS A 187 -20.00 26.41 -9.84
N ALA A 188 -20.78 25.39 -10.17
CA ALA A 188 -22.17 25.53 -10.61
C ALA A 188 -23.03 26.17 -9.51
N LEU A 189 -22.92 25.71 -8.26
CA LEU A 189 -23.61 26.31 -7.11
C LEU A 189 -23.20 27.77 -6.90
N SER A 190 -21.91 28.08 -7.03
CA SER A 190 -21.41 29.45 -6.94
C SER A 190 -21.91 30.36 -8.06
N GLN A 191 -22.13 29.82 -9.26
CA GLN A 191 -22.73 30.55 -10.38
C GLN A 191 -24.22 30.81 -10.13
N VAL A 192 -24.98 29.80 -9.71
CA VAL A 192 -26.41 29.94 -9.37
C VAL A 192 -26.60 30.97 -8.27
N LYS A 193 -25.76 30.93 -7.21
CA LYS A 193 -25.83 31.92 -6.12
C LYS A 193 -25.63 33.34 -6.63
N ARG A 194 -24.62 33.57 -7.49
CA ARG A 194 -24.36 34.88 -8.10
C ARG A 194 -25.55 35.36 -8.95
N GLU A 195 -26.17 34.47 -9.71
CA GLU A 195 -27.34 34.79 -10.51
C GLU A 195 -28.55 35.15 -9.65
N VAL A 196 -28.83 34.38 -8.59
CA VAL A 196 -29.92 34.65 -7.64
C VAL A 196 -29.71 35.99 -6.93
N ASP A 197 -28.49 36.27 -6.47
CA ASP A 197 -28.15 37.55 -5.83
C ASP A 197 -28.30 38.73 -6.81
N ALA A 198 -27.95 38.55 -8.08
CA ALA A 198 -28.14 39.56 -9.11
C ALA A 198 -29.63 39.82 -9.39
N ARG A 199 -30.44 38.76 -9.48
CA ARG A 199 -31.91 38.87 -9.65
C ARG A 199 -32.55 39.58 -8.46
N ARG A 200 -32.18 39.22 -7.23
CA ARG A 200 -32.68 39.87 -6.02
C ARG A 200 -32.39 41.37 -6.01
N LYS A 201 -31.15 41.77 -6.35
CA LYS A 201 -30.78 43.20 -6.47
C LYS A 201 -31.59 43.93 -7.55
N ALA A 202 -31.82 43.28 -8.69
CA ALA A 202 -32.63 43.88 -9.75
C ALA A 202 -34.10 44.03 -9.34
N GLU A 203 -34.65 43.05 -8.62
CA GLU A 203 -36.01 43.10 -8.05
C GLU A 203 -36.13 44.22 -7.00
N GLU A 204 -35.13 44.38 -6.12
CA GLU A 204 -35.08 45.48 -5.14
C GLU A 204 -35.08 46.85 -5.84
N VAL A 205 -34.24 47.03 -6.86
CA VAL A 205 -34.20 48.27 -7.65
C VAL A 205 -35.56 48.53 -8.33
N ALA A 206 -36.14 47.53 -8.98
CA ALA A 206 -37.45 47.66 -9.62
C ALA A 206 -38.56 48.01 -8.62
N TRP A 207 -38.51 47.44 -7.40
CA TRP A 207 -39.42 47.78 -6.31
C TRP A 207 -39.28 49.23 -5.87
N THR A 208 -38.04 49.70 -5.66
CA THR A 208 -37.79 51.11 -5.29
C THR A 208 -38.24 52.08 -6.37
N GLU A 209 -37.97 51.79 -7.64
CA GLU A 209 -38.41 52.62 -8.77
C GLU A 209 -39.94 52.66 -8.85
N LYS A 210 -40.61 51.51 -8.69
CA LYS A 210 -42.08 51.45 -8.68
C LYS A 210 -42.66 52.27 -7.52
N GLY A 211 -42.06 52.21 -6.33
CA GLY A 211 -42.44 53.03 -5.18
C GLY A 211 -42.33 54.52 -5.50
N MET A 212 -41.18 54.96 -6.03
CA MET A 212 -40.96 56.36 -6.44
C MET A 212 -41.97 56.82 -7.51
N ARG A 213 -42.29 55.97 -8.49
CA ARG A 213 -43.30 56.27 -9.52
C ARG A 213 -44.70 56.44 -8.91
N GLN A 214 -45.07 55.61 -7.95
CA GLN A 214 -46.34 55.72 -7.24
C GLN A 214 -46.42 57.00 -6.39
N GLU A 215 -45.34 57.35 -5.68
CA GLU A 215 -45.25 58.59 -4.91
C GLU A 215 -45.38 59.84 -5.79
N LEU A 216 -44.65 59.87 -6.93
CA LEU A 216 -44.74 60.96 -7.90
C LEU A 216 -46.15 61.09 -8.49
N GLN A 217 -46.80 59.97 -8.81
CA GLN A 217 -48.18 59.96 -9.29
C GLN A 217 -49.14 60.56 -8.24
N HIS A 218 -49.00 60.15 -6.97
CA HIS A 218 -49.82 60.68 -5.89
C HIS A 218 -49.60 62.18 -5.68
N LEU A 219 -48.36 62.66 -5.74
CA LEU A 219 -48.05 64.09 -5.67
C LEU A 219 -48.69 64.87 -6.81
N PHE A 220 -48.69 64.31 -8.03
CA PHE A 220 -49.34 64.92 -9.19
C PHE A 220 -50.87 64.97 -9.03
N GLU A 221 -51.50 63.89 -8.57
CA GLU A 221 -52.93 63.85 -8.25
C GLU A 221 -53.31 64.87 -7.15
N GLN A 222 -52.48 65.03 -6.12
CA GLN A 222 -52.66 66.08 -5.11
C GLN A 222 -52.51 67.50 -5.68
N TYR A 223 -51.54 67.73 -6.55
CA TYR A 223 -51.33 69.05 -7.16
C TYR A 223 -52.49 69.44 -8.07
N THR A 224 -52.97 68.50 -8.89
CA THR A 224 -54.10 68.72 -9.79
C THR A 224 -55.40 68.97 -9.03
N THR A 225 -55.67 68.23 -7.95
CA THR A 225 -56.87 68.45 -7.11
C THR A 225 -56.81 69.77 -6.33
N THR A 226 -55.66 70.12 -5.76
CA THR A 226 -55.48 71.36 -4.97
C THR A 226 -55.53 72.60 -5.87
N SER A 227 -54.84 72.58 -7.03
CA SER A 227 -54.88 73.67 -8.01
C SER A 227 -56.29 73.93 -8.55
N LEU A 228 -57.06 72.88 -8.85
CA LEU A 228 -58.46 73.03 -9.25
C LEU A 228 -59.33 73.60 -8.13
N GLY A 229 -59.12 73.16 -6.89
CA GLY A 229 -59.86 73.65 -5.72
C GLY A 229 -59.60 75.14 -5.45
N GLU A 230 -58.34 75.58 -5.53
CA GLU A 230 -57.96 76.99 -5.39
C GLU A 230 -58.57 77.84 -6.50
N PHE A 231 -58.55 77.36 -7.76
CA PHE A 231 -59.13 78.07 -8.90
C PHE A 231 -60.65 78.23 -8.79
N ILE A 232 -61.35 77.21 -8.28
CA ILE A 232 -62.81 77.28 -8.05
C ILE A 232 -63.12 78.25 -6.90
N ASN A 233 -62.30 78.28 -5.84
CA ASN A 233 -62.51 79.18 -4.71
C ASN A 233 -62.22 80.65 -5.06
N THR A 234 -61.22 80.95 -5.89
CA THR A 234 -61.00 82.32 -6.38
C THR A 234 -62.14 82.79 -7.27
N MET A 235 -62.64 81.95 -8.19
CA MET A 235 -63.79 82.35 -9.02
C MET A 235 -65.07 82.61 -8.21
N LYS A 236 -65.29 81.91 -7.09
CA LYS A 236 -66.43 82.17 -6.20
C LYS A 236 -66.29 83.41 -5.32
N SER A 237 -65.09 83.97 -5.20
CA SER A 237 -64.84 85.17 -4.38
C SER A 237 -64.98 86.49 -5.16
N GLU A 238 -65.12 86.43 -6.48
CA GLU A 238 -65.30 87.60 -7.36
C GLU A 238 -66.77 87.87 -7.75
N GLU A 239 -67.72 87.04 -7.29
CA GLU A 239 -69.17 87.28 -7.37
C GLU A 239 -69.71 87.85 -6.05
#